data_AF-A0A095B387-F1
#
_entry.id   AF-A0A095B387-F1
#
_cell.length_a   1.000
_cell.length_b   1.000
_cell.length_c   1.000
_cell.angle_alpha   90.00
_cell.angle_beta   90.00
_cell.angle_gamma   90.00
#
_symmetry.space_group_name_H-M   'P 1'
#
loop_
_entity.id
_entity.type
_entity.pdbx_description
1 polymer ?
#
loop_
_entity_poly.entity_id
_entity_poly.type
_entity_poly.pdbx_seq_one_letter_code
_entity_poly.pdbx_strand_id
1 'polypeptide(L)'
;MNRRHALMSQFEGSKQFVLEFLSHRAKSEQMVILAKVYNCLASWWDNTGVMVEHDVPIDPLLNTAFAILRNPSTTPESTFDAASQWVLALLYQCKQLSNSNSELLRWLQENIYGLVSVVQECSNSVASALGSIQQQEQLELYKDRCTCLAHIFSSLARTLRPPLVDQPTSPGSGGLGDLRTMECILVVLEIPPPLGSRELASITFHALHSLADDAIRHRSMSAAVSVNQGPLESSVNNSNTSTGVARPIAALIPYFTRVVVALTSYCPSNTSDLESTDELRDFREDVHDLMQDILGLVGAEAIFVELYNYIQKLQMLAMSENAQASAYEVLRESEACLFMLTTVAKRLSPRDPEGHISNLISKLVLPGLTGPCPPALQEVGCMLYMELAHWAACHPQLRRQIVNQLIEIIEKSAGVESQSLRPGQKLAVGAALSALGSLCAVYRATPTSTPNGDVSTHSPCNSDSLRLALIDEHWQDLVNRVAYNLPRLAWVPIHDATHFFAGIGRGLICSVGTGGGGVEFDPRVSRQAFPMRVAQICSVSLECLSKVIINFHDK
;
A
#
# COMPACT_ATOMS: atom_id res chain seq x y z
N MET A 1 15.62 -31.13 39.36
CA MET A 1 14.84 -29.90 39.07
C MET A 1 15.55 -29.11 37.97
N ASN A 2 14.80 -28.58 37.00
CA ASN A 2 15.36 -27.74 35.94
C ASN A 2 15.83 -26.39 36.55
N ARG A 3 17.10 -26.03 36.39
CA ARG A 3 17.74 -24.83 36.99
C ARG A 3 16.97 -23.55 36.67
N ARG A 4 16.37 -23.45 35.47
CA ARG A 4 15.54 -22.31 35.06
C ARG A 4 14.34 -22.12 35.99
N HIS A 5 13.63 -23.20 36.32
CA HIS A 5 12.44 -23.14 37.18
C HIS A 5 12.80 -22.72 38.62
N ALA A 6 13.94 -23.21 39.14
CA ALA A 6 14.43 -22.81 40.46
C ALA A 6 14.79 -21.31 40.50
N LEU A 7 15.42 -20.77 39.46
CA LEU A 7 15.73 -19.34 39.34
C LEU A 7 14.45 -18.49 39.24
N MET A 8 13.46 -18.92 38.45
CA MET A 8 12.19 -18.20 38.34
C MET A 8 11.45 -18.15 39.67
N SER A 9 11.44 -19.25 40.44
CA SER A 9 10.85 -19.25 41.78
C SER A 9 11.59 -18.32 42.76
N GLN A 10 12.91 -18.13 42.62
CA GLN A 10 13.67 -17.19 43.44
C GLN A 10 13.36 -15.73 43.07
N PHE A 11 13.21 -15.44 41.77
CA PHE A 11 12.80 -14.12 41.30
C PHE A 11 11.37 -13.79 41.73
N GLU A 12 10.44 -14.75 41.67
CA GLU A 12 9.07 -14.60 42.18
C GLU A 12 9.07 -14.18 43.65
N GLY A 13 9.88 -14.84 44.49
CA GLY A 13 10.01 -14.49 45.91
C GLY A 13 10.65 -13.12 46.18
N SER A 14 11.32 -12.53 45.19
CA SER A 14 12.05 -11.25 45.32
C SER A 14 11.33 -10.06 44.66
N LYS A 15 10.29 -10.32 43.86
CA LYS A 15 9.70 -9.29 42.99
C LYS A 15 9.14 -8.08 43.74
N GLN A 16 8.46 -8.31 44.86
CA GLN A 16 7.88 -7.23 45.69
C GLN A 16 8.95 -6.29 46.24
N PHE A 17 10.05 -6.84 46.76
CA PHE A 17 11.17 -6.04 47.27
C PHE A 17 11.79 -5.15 46.18
N VAL A 18 11.91 -5.70 44.96
CA VAL A 18 12.41 -4.94 43.81
C VAL A 18 11.44 -3.82 43.43
N LEU A 19 10.14 -4.09 43.37
CA LEU A 19 9.13 -3.08 43.05
C LEU A 19 9.07 -1.96 44.09
N GLU A 20 9.14 -2.29 45.38
CA GLU A 20 9.21 -1.30 46.47
C GLU A 20 10.47 -0.44 46.36
N PHE A 21 11.63 -1.06 46.12
CA PHE A 21 12.90 -0.34 45.94
C PHE A 21 12.82 0.61 44.74
N LEU A 22 12.33 0.14 43.59
CA LEU A 22 12.21 0.95 42.38
C LEU A 22 11.17 2.07 42.56
N SER A 23 10.06 1.81 43.24
CA SER A 23 9.04 2.82 43.57
C SER A 23 9.60 3.91 44.48
N HIS A 24 10.46 3.55 45.43
CA HIS A 24 11.17 4.53 46.25
C HIS A 24 12.14 5.37 45.41
N ARG A 25 12.88 4.74 44.49
CA ARG A 25 13.83 5.45 43.59
C ARG A 25 13.14 6.32 42.54
N ALA A 26 11.91 6.01 42.16
CA ALA A 26 11.10 6.81 41.24
C ALA A 26 10.78 8.21 41.74
N LYS A 27 10.85 8.44 43.07
CA LYS A 27 10.64 9.76 43.68
C LYS A 27 11.85 10.69 43.52
N SER A 28 12.94 10.22 42.92
CA SER A 28 14.13 11.01 42.63
C SER A 28 13.87 11.98 41.48
N GLU A 29 14.27 13.24 41.63
CA GLU A 29 14.25 14.25 40.55
C GLU A 29 15.35 14.01 39.50
N GLN A 30 16.36 13.16 39.80
CA GLN A 30 17.44 12.87 38.88
C GLN A 30 17.01 11.92 37.75
N MET A 31 16.90 12.45 36.53
CA MET A 31 16.51 11.70 35.32
C MET A 31 17.39 10.48 35.04
N VAL A 32 18.70 10.55 35.34
CA VAL A 32 19.62 9.41 35.18
C VAL A 32 19.24 8.22 36.06
N ILE A 33 18.69 8.48 37.25
CA ILE A 33 18.19 7.42 38.14
C ILE A 33 16.90 6.82 37.54
N LEU A 34 16.00 7.68 37.04
CA LEU A 34 14.76 7.23 36.39
C LEU A 34 15.03 6.35 35.17
N ALA A 35 16.01 6.70 34.32
CA ALA A 35 16.41 5.85 33.20
C ALA A 35 16.82 4.43 33.66
N LYS A 36 17.61 4.32 34.74
CA LYS A 36 18.00 3.02 35.31
C LYS A 36 16.83 2.26 35.91
N VAL A 37 15.89 2.97 36.54
CA VAL A 37 14.66 2.40 37.09
C VAL A 37 13.83 1.77 35.97
N TYR A 38 13.56 2.50 34.89
CA TYR A 38 12.74 2.00 33.79
C TYR A 38 13.42 0.90 32.97
N ASN A 39 14.73 0.97 32.75
CA ASN A 39 15.47 -0.13 32.13
C ASN A 39 15.43 -1.42 32.98
N CYS A 40 15.48 -1.28 34.31
CA CYS A 40 15.31 -2.42 35.21
C CYS A 40 13.89 -2.99 35.07
N LEU A 41 12.86 -2.14 35.13
CA LEU A 41 11.47 -2.57 34.99
C LEU A 41 11.20 -3.25 33.65
N ALA A 42 11.63 -2.68 32.53
CA ALA A 42 11.52 -3.31 31.21
C ALA A 42 12.15 -4.70 31.20
N SER A 43 13.37 -4.84 31.73
CA SER A 43 14.06 -6.14 31.82
C SER A 43 13.30 -7.17 32.67
N TRP A 44 12.69 -6.76 33.78
CA TRP A 44 11.86 -7.66 34.58
C TRP A 44 10.64 -8.17 33.81
N TRP A 45 9.98 -7.32 33.03
CA TRP A 45 8.82 -7.73 32.23
C TRP A 45 9.22 -8.58 31.01
N ASP A 46 10.27 -8.21 30.29
CA ASP A 46 10.65 -8.90 29.04
C ASP A 46 11.37 -10.23 29.28
N ASN A 47 12.26 -10.31 30.27
CA ASN A 47 13.22 -11.42 30.37
C ASN A 47 12.91 -12.44 31.46
N THR A 48 12.16 -12.05 32.49
CA THR A 48 11.92 -12.96 33.63
C THR A 48 10.69 -13.83 33.41
N GLY A 49 9.61 -13.30 32.83
CA GLY A 49 8.31 -13.99 32.77
C GLY A 49 7.69 -14.24 34.16
N VAL A 50 8.15 -13.52 35.19
CA VAL A 50 7.72 -13.62 36.59
C VAL A 50 6.68 -12.54 36.92
N MET A 51 6.84 -11.35 36.35
CA MET A 51 5.90 -10.25 36.56
C MET A 51 4.55 -10.56 35.89
N VAL A 52 3.45 -10.17 36.55
CA VAL A 52 2.07 -10.24 36.02
C VAL A 52 1.41 -8.86 36.00
N GLU A 53 0.23 -8.76 35.38
CA GLU A 53 -0.55 -7.50 35.29
C GLU A 53 -0.78 -6.83 36.67
N HIS A 54 -1.10 -7.64 37.69
CA HIS A 54 -1.34 -7.15 39.05
C HIS A 54 -0.10 -6.62 39.77
N ASP A 55 1.10 -6.95 39.28
CA ASP A 55 2.34 -6.46 39.86
C ASP A 55 2.70 -5.06 39.37
N VAL A 56 1.98 -4.50 38.38
CA VAL A 56 2.32 -3.20 37.79
C VAL A 56 2.07 -2.06 38.79
N PRO A 57 3.11 -1.34 39.20
CA PRO A 57 2.97 -0.21 40.11
C PRO A 57 2.50 1.03 39.34
N ILE A 58 1.19 1.31 39.38
CA ILE A 58 0.63 2.50 38.71
C ILE A 58 1.23 3.79 39.31
N ASP A 59 1.15 3.93 40.64
CA ASP A 59 1.76 5.05 41.37
C ASP A 59 2.95 4.56 42.22
N PRO A 60 4.11 5.24 42.18
CA PRO A 60 4.45 6.41 41.37
C PRO A 60 4.97 6.08 39.96
N LEU A 61 5.26 4.81 39.68
CA LEU A 61 6.14 4.43 38.56
C LEU A 61 5.53 4.68 37.19
N LEU A 62 4.36 4.13 36.91
CA LEU A 62 3.73 4.24 35.59
C LEU A 62 3.24 5.67 35.32
N ASN A 63 2.67 6.33 36.33
CA ASN A 63 2.34 7.76 36.26
C ASN A 63 3.56 8.62 35.87
N THR A 64 4.70 8.37 36.50
CA THR A 64 5.95 9.11 36.20
C THR A 64 6.46 8.78 34.80
N ALA A 65 6.30 7.56 34.30
CA ALA A 65 6.70 7.19 32.94
C ALA A 65 5.89 7.99 31.90
N PHE A 66 4.56 8.10 32.07
CA PHE A 66 3.75 8.92 31.19
C PHE A 66 3.98 10.43 31.37
N ALA A 67 4.35 10.89 32.57
CA ALA A 67 4.78 12.28 32.77
C ALA A 67 6.06 12.59 31.97
N ILE A 68 7.02 11.66 31.94
CA ILE A 68 8.22 11.74 31.08
C ILE A 68 7.83 11.80 29.59
N LEU A 69 6.99 10.86 29.14
CA LEU A 69 6.60 10.77 27.72
C LEU A 69 5.81 11.99 27.23
N ARG A 70 5.10 12.69 28.12
CA ARG A 70 4.38 13.93 27.82
C ARG A 70 5.26 15.17 27.72
N ASN A 71 6.53 15.09 28.13
CA ASN A 71 7.45 16.23 28.16
C ASN A 71 8.71 15.95 27.31
N PRO A 72 8.58 15.81 25.98
CA PRO A 72 9.66 15.36 25.11
C PRO A 72 10.86 16.33 25.03
N SER A 73 10.62 17.63 25.22
CA SER A 73 11.62 18.70 25.08
C SER A 73 12.55 18.84 26.30
N THR A 74 12.05 18.55 27.51
CA THR A 74 12.80 18.70 28.77
C THR A 74 13.40 17.39 29.25
N THR A 75 12.96 16.26 28.70
CA THR A 75 13.39 14.93 29.14
C THR A 75 14.63 14.47 28.37
N PRO A 76 15.70 14.01 29.05
CA PRO A 76 16.86 13.40 28.41
C PRO A 76 16.48 12.15 27.61
N GLU A 77 17.17 11.93 26.49
CA GLU A 77 16.89 10.83 25.55
C GLU A 77 16.89 9.46 26.20
N SER A 78 17.93 9.16 27.00
CA SER A 78 18.04 7.88 27.71
C SER A 78 16.88 7.63 28.69
N THR A 79 16.25 8.67 29.21
CA THR A 79 15.12 8.54 30.14
C THR A 79 13.81 8.36 29.39
N PHE A 80 13.65 9.09 28.28
CA PHE A 80 12.49 8.97 27.40
C PHE A 80 12.43 7.58 26.76
N ASP A 81 13.55 7.09 26.21
CA ASP A 81 13.65 5.74 25.64
C ASP A 81 13.38 4.68 26.70
N ALA A 82 14.06 4.73 27.86
CA ALA A 82 13.83 3.76 28.93
C ALA A 82 12.36 3.69 29.40
N ALA A 83 11.69 4.84 29.53
CA ALA A 83 10.26 4.90 29.85
C ALA A 83 9.40 4.29 28.73
N SER A 84 9.72 4.59 27.46
CA SER A 84 9.08 4.00 26.28
C SER A 84 9.22 2.47 26.25
N GLN A 85 10.43 1.95 26.46
CA GLN A 85 10.71 0.51 26.50
C GLN A 85 9.89 -0.21 27.57
N TRP A 86 9.75 0.39 28.77
CA TRP A 86 8.91 -0.22 29.80
C TRP A 86 7.43 -0.23 29.41
N VAL A 87 6.89 0.85 28.84
CA VAL A 87 5.51 0.87 28.32
C VAL A 87 5.30 -0.19 27.23
N LEU A 88 6.27 -0.39 26.34
CA LEU A 88 6.24 -1.44 25.31
C LEU A 88 6.23 -2.84 25.93
N ALA A 89 7.06 -3.10 26.94
CA ALA A 89 7.10 -4.37 27.67
C ALA A 89 5.74 -4.69 28.32
N LEU A 90 5.08 -3.68 28.90
CA LEU A 90 3.72 -3.83 29.47
C LEU A 90 2.68 -4.17 28.40
N LEU A 91 2.70 -3.49 27.24
CA LEU A 91 1.79 -3.78 26.13
C LEU A 91 2.00 -5.19 25.56
N TYR A 92 3.25 -5.64 25.48
CA TYR A 92 3.59 -6.99 25.02
C TYR A 92 3.06 -8.06 25.97
N GLN A 93 3.16 -7.83 27.28
CA GLN A 93 2.59 -8.72 28.28
C GLN A 93 1.06 -8.77 28.19
N CYS A 94 0.39 -7.62 28.05
CA CYS A 94 -1.07 -7.56 27.89
C CYS A 94 -1.55 -8.37 26.67
N LYS A 95 -0.77 -8.37 25.58
CA LYS A 95 -1.07 -9.15 24.38
C LYS A 95 -1.12 -10.66 24.64
N GLN A 96 -0.30 -11.18 25.54
CA GLN A 96 -0.26 -12.62 25.84
C GLN A 96 -1.48 -13.07 26.68
N LEU A 97 -2.07 -12.16 27.45
CA LEU A 97 -3.03 -12.50 28.50
C LEU A 97 -4.49 -12.58 28.03
N SER A 98 -4.79 -12.24 26.76
CA SER A 98 -6.06 -12.49 26.03
C SER A 98 -7.37 -12.26 26.81
N ASN A 99 -7.36 -11.47 27.88
CA ASN A 99 -8.52 -11.27 28.74
C ASN A 99 -9.16 -9.93 28.41
N SER A 100 -10.42 -9.98 27.97
CA SER A 100 -11.24 -8.83 27.58
C SER A 100 -11.47 -7.79 28.69
N ASN A 101 -11.04 -8.08 29.93
CA ASN A 101 -11.28 -7.28 31.13
C ASN A 101 -10.01 -6.72 31.78
N SER A 102 -8.86 -6.70 31.09
CA SER A 102 -7.63 -6.11 31.65
C SER A 102 -7.84 -4.64 32.04
N GLU A 103 -7.67 -4.33 33.33
CA GLU A 103 -7.74 -2.97 33.86
C GLU A 103 -6.49 -2.18 33.47
N LEU A 104 -5.32 -2.84 33.48
CA LEU A 104 -4.06 -2.23 33.05
C LEU A 104 -4.12 -1.83 31.58
N LEU A 105 -4.64 -2.69 30.70
CA LEU A 105 -4.70 -2.40 29.26
C LEU A 105 -5.59 -1.19 28.98
N ARG A 106 -6.73 -1.06 29.66
CA ARG A 106 -7.61 0.11 29.54
C ARG A 106 -6.92 1.37 30.05
N TRP A 107 -6.20 1.26 31.17
CA TRP A 107 -5.41 2.38 31.72
C TRP A 107 -4.30 2.82 30.77
N LEU A 108 -3.55 1.86 30.19
CA LEU A 108 -2.50 2.13 29.21
C LEU A 108 -3.10 2.77 27.96
N GLN A 109 -4.18 2.21 27.43
CA GLN A 109 -4.89 2.74 26.26
C GLN A 109 -5.28 4.21 26.46
N GLU A 110 -5.93 4.55 27.58
CA GLU A 110 -6.33 5.94 27.88
C GLU A 110 -5.13 6.89 27.96
N ASN A 111 -4.05 6.48 28.62
CA ASN A 111 -2.86 7.32 28.76
C ASN A 111 -2.07 7.47 27.46
N ILE A 112 -2.03 6.42 26.62
CA ILE A 112 -1.39 6.43 25.30
C ILE A 112 -2.15 7.34 24.33
N TYR A 113 -3.49 7.40 24.40
CA TYR A 113 -4.26 8.38 23.62
C TYR A 113 -3.84 9.82 23.91
N GLY A 114 -3.46 10.12 25.15
CA GLY A 114 -2.91 11.42 25.53
C GLY A 114 -1.55 11.74 24.90
N LEU A 115 -0.84 10.77 24.32
CA LEU A 115 0.44 11.00 23.64
C LEU A 115 0.27 11.46 22.19
N VAL A 116 -0.95 11.42 21.63
CA VAL A 116 -1.25 11.92 20.29
C VAL A 116 -0.94 13.43 20.19
N SER A 117 -1.28 14.21 21.22
CA SER A 117 -0.97 15.64 21.26
C SER A 117 0.54 15.89 21.30
N VAL A 118 1.31 15.00 21.93
CA VAL A 118 2.77 15.11 22.00
C VAL A 118 3.40 15.01 20.61
N VAL A 119 2.94 14.08 19.77
CA VAL A 119 3.42 13.97 18.37
C VAL A 119 3.11 15.25 17.58
N GLN A 120 1.91 15.80 17.76
CA GLN A 120 1.51 17.05 17.10
C GLN A 120 2.34 18.24 17.59
N GLU A 121 2.63 18.33 18.88
CA GLU A 121 3.50 19.35 19.48
C GLU A 121 4.95 19.26 18.96
N CYS A 122 5.50 18.05 18.85
CA CYS A 122 6.81 17.80 18.23
C CYS A 122 6.83 18.31 16.79
N SER A 123 5.82 17.96 16.00
CA SER A 123 5.70 18.40 14.61
C SER A 123 5.60 19.91 14.47
N ASN A 124 4.74 20.56 15.28
CA ASN A 124 4.59 22.01 15.30
C ASN A 124 5.88 22.72 15.74
N SER A 125 6.63 22.15 16.68
CA SER A 125 7.91 22.69 17.14
C SER A 125 8.94 22.70 16.02
N VAL A 126 9.09 21.60 15.27
CA VAL A 126 9.97 21.53 14.10
C VAL A 126 9.51 22.49 13.01
N ALA A 127 8.20 22.58 12.76
CA ALA A 127 7.63 23.50 11.78
C ALA A 127 7.94 24.98 12.12
N SER A 128 7.94 25.34 13.40
CA SER A 128 8.25 26.69 13.85
C SER A 128 9.73 27.08 13.76
N ALA A 129 10.63 26.09 13.69
CA ALA A 129 12.07 26.27 13.69
C ALA A 129 12.70 26.33 12.29
N LEU A 130 11.88 26.28 11.22
CA LEU A 130 12.33 26.29 9.83
C LEU A 130 13.28 27.45 9.52
N GLY A 131 14.48 27.12 9.00
CA GLY A 131 15.49 28.09 8.57
C GLY A 131 16.49 28.54 9.65
N SER A 132 16.46 27.92 10.84
CA SER A 132 17.42 28.18 11.92
C SER A 132 18.52 27.11 12.01
N ILE A 133 19.70 27.46 12.53
CA ILE A 133 20.79 26.48 12.79
C ILE A 133 20.35 25.43 13.84
N GLN A 134 19.45 25.81 14.74
CA GLN A 134 18.87 24.93 15.78
C GLN A 134 17.87 23.91 15.22
N GLN A 135 17.44 24.06 13.96
CA GLN A 135 16.46 23.18 13.33
C GLN A 135 16.95 21.72 13.26
N GLN A 136 18.22 21.50 12.94
CA GLN A 136 18.74 20.13 12.78
C GLN A 136 18.79 19.39 14.12
N GLU A 137 19.27 20.03 15.19
CA GLU A 137 19.33 19.42 16.53
C GLU A 137 17.93 19.11 17.06
N GLN A 138 16.96 20.02 16.85
CA GLN A 138 15.57 19.78 17.22
C GLN A 138 14.91 18.68 16.38
N LEU A 139 15.23 18.62 15.09
CA LEU A 139 14.72 17.59 14.19
C LEU A 139 15.17 16.19 14.64
N GLU A 140 16.47 15.98 14.87
CA GLU A 140 16.98 14.69 15.33
C GLU A 140 16.36 14.30 16.69
N LEU A 141 16.32 15.24 17.65
CA LEU A 141 15.69 15.01 18.94
C LEU A 141 14.24 14.53 18.79
N TYR A 142 13.41 15.28 18.05
CA TYR A 142 11.99 14.94 17.91
C TYR A 142 11.75 13.72 17.02
N LYS A 143 12.67 13.39 16.11
CA LYS A 143 12.64 12.15 15.32
C LYS A 143 12.77 10.93 16.22
N ASP A 144 13.69 10.93 17.17
CA ASP A 144 13.84 9.83 18.14
C ASP A 144 12.62 9.71 19.06
N ARG A 145 12.06 10.86 19.48
CA ARG A 145 10.82 10.90 20.29
C ARG A 145 9.64 10.30 19.53
N CYS A 146 9.43 10.71 18.29
CA CYS A 146 8.33 10.21 17.47
C CYS A 146 8.51 8.73 17.12
N THR A 147 9.75 8.26 16.91
CA THR A 147 10.06 6.83 16.74
C THR A 147 9.59 6.00 17.93
N CYS A 148 9.93 6.42 19.16
CA CYS A 148 9.47 5.77 20.38
C CYS A 148 7.94 5.73 20.48
N LEU A 149 7.27 6.87 20.22
CA LEU A 149 5.81 6.97 20.28
C LEU A 149 5.13 6.14 19.19
N ALA A 150 5.68 6.08 17.98
CA ALA A 150 5.19 5.24 16.89
C ALA A 150 5.25 3.76 17.25
N HIS A 151 6.32 3.31 17.91
CA HIS A 151 6.39 1.94 18.43
C HIS A 151 5.31 1.66 19.48
N ILE A 152 5.06 2.60 20.40
CA ILE A 152 3.99 2.48 21.40
C ILE A 152 2.62 2.37 20.72
N PHE A 153 2.32 3.24 19.76
CA PHE A 153 1.04 3.24 19.03
C PHE A 153 0.86 1.97 18.20
N SER A 154 1.90 1.53 17.48
CA SER A 154 1.91 0.29 16.71
C SER A 154 1.70 -0.93 17.62
N SER A 155 2.34 -0.96 18.79
CA SER A 155 2.18 -2.01 19.79
C SER A 155 0.77 -2.02 20.38
N LEU A 156 0.21 -0.85 20.73
CA LEU A 156 -1.16 -0.73 21.23
C LEU A 156 -2.17 -1.26 20.23
N ALA A 157 -2.08 -0.87 18.96
CA ALA A 157 -2.96 -1.34 17.89
C ALA A 157 -2.89 -2.87 17.73
N ARG A 158 -1.71 -3.48 17.88
CA ARG A 158 -1.52 -4.93 17.84
C ARG A 158 -2.10 -5.63 19.07
N THR A 159 -2.01 -5.04 20.24
CA THR A 159 -2.56 -5.59 21.48
C THR A 159 -4.09 -5.50 21.49
N LEU A 160 -4.66 -4.40 20.98
CA LEU A 160 -6.10 -4.18 20.83
C LEU A 160 -6.68 -4.76 19.53
N ARG A 161 -5.89 -5.49 18.75
CA ARG A 161 -6.32 -6.01 17.44
C ARG A 161 -7.59 -6.87 17.52
N PRO A 162 -7.74 -7.86 18.45
CA PRO A 162 -8.98 -8.62 18.56
C PRO A 162 -10.22 -7.73 18.84
N PRO A 163 -10.25 -6.86 19.87
CA PRO A 163 -11.43 -6.02 20.10
C PRO A 163 -11.67 -4.98 19.00
N LEU A 164 -10.64 -4.48 18.31
CA LEU A 164 -10.80 -3.57 17.17
C LEU A 164 -11.48 -4.24 15.96
N VAL A 165 -11.29 -5.56 15.78
CA VAL A 165 -11.92 -6.31 14.68
C VAL A 165 -13.29 -6.85 15.08
N ASP A 166 -13.39 -7.44 16.27
CA ASP A 166 -14.58 -8.16 16.72
C ASP A 166 -15.70 -7.20 17.16
N GLN A 167 -15.34 -6.13 17.89
CA GLN A 167 -16.28 -5.18 18.50
C GLN A 167 -15.72 -3.75 18.49
N PRO A 168 -15.48 -3.15 17.30
CA PRO A 168 -15.05 -1.77 17.21
C PRO A 168 -16.13 -0.85 17.79
N THR A 169 -15.69 0.12 18.58
CA THR A 169 -16.54 1.12 19.21
C THR A 169 -16.18 2.51 18.71
N SER A 170 -17.13 3.44 18.77
CA SER A 170 -16.92 4.81 18.30
C SER A 170 -15.72 5.47 19.00
N PRO A 171 -15.00 6.37 18.31
CA PRO A 171 -13.93 7.16 18.92
C PRO A 171 -14.39 7.83 20.22
N GLY A 172 -13.63 7.68 21.30
CA GLY A 172 -13.96 8.29 22.59
C GLY A 172 -14.82 7.42 23.51
N SER A 173 -15.21 6.23 23.08
CA SER A 173 -16.02 5.31 23.89
C SER A 173 -15.31 4.76 25.13
N GLY A 174 -13.97 4.74 25.15
CA GLY A 174 -13.19 4.18 26.26
C GLY A 174 -13.21 2.64 26.37
N GLY A 175 -13.88 1.97 25.42
CA GLY A 175 -13.82 0.50 25.28
C GLY A 175 -12.50 0.04 24.65
N LEU A 176 -12.18 -1.25 24.77
CA LEU A 176 -10.96 -1.81 24.14
C LEU A 176 -11.02 -1.77 22.60
N GLY A 177 -12.21 -1.70 22.02
CA GLY A 177 -12.42 -1.51 20.58
C GLY A 177 -12.47 -0.04 20.13
N ASP A 178 -12.10 0.92 20.99
CA ASP A 178 -12.19 2.36 20.70
C ASP A 178 -11.29 2.72 19.51
N LEU A 179 -11.92 3.23 18.45
CA LEU A 179 -11.26 3.57 17.19
C LEU A 179 -10.28 4.76 17.29
N ARG A 180 -10.16 5.43 18.46
CA ARG A 180 -9.02 6.32 18.74
C ARG A 180 -7.66 5.62 18.60
N THR A 181 -7.61 4.29 18.75
CA THR A 181 -6.39 3.52 18.47
C THR A 181 -5.95 3.66 17.01
N MET A 182 -6.88 3.80 16.07
CA MET A 182 -6.54 4.08 14.67
C MET A 182 -6.05 5.51 14.46
N GLU A 183 -6.56 6.49 15.23
CA GLU A 183 -6.04 7.86 15.21
C GLU A 183 -4.59 7.93 15.70
N CYS A 184 -4.19 7.07 16.66
CA CYS A 184 -2.78 6.95 17.06
C CYS A 184 -1.87 6.47 15.92
N ILE A 185 -2.36 5.64 15.01
CA ILE A 185 -1.60 5.23 13.82
C ILE A 185 -1.59 6.35 12.78
N LEU A 186 -2.75 6.95 12.52
CA LEU A 186 -2.88 8.03 11.54
C LEU A 186 -2.04 9.25 11.91
N VAL A 187 -1.94 9.65 13.19
CA VAL A 187 -1.12 10.79 13.59
C VAL A 187 0.36 10.60 13.25
N VAL A 188 0.85 9.35 13.16
CA VAL A 188 2.23 9.03 12.74
C VAL A 188 2.38 9.15 11.22
N LEU A 189 1.38 8.66 10.48
CA LEU A 189 1.36 8.70 9.01
C LEU A 189 1.05 10.10 8.46
N GLU A 190 0.46 10.98 9.26
CA GLU A 190 0.09 12.34 8.85
C GLU A 190 1.11 13.38 9.34
N ILE A 191 2.27 12.95 9.87
CA ILE A 191 3.33 13.88 10.28
C ILE A 191 3.92 14.53 9.01
N PRO A 192 3.89 15.87 8.89
CA PRO A 192 4.46 16.57 7.75
C PRO A 192 6.00 16.51 7.75
N PRO A 193 6.64 16.60 6.57
CA PRO A 193 8.09 16.76 6.47
C PRO A 193 8.55 18.09 7.14
N PRO A 194 9.79 18.16 7.66
CA PRO A 194 10.86 17.16 7.57
C PRO A 194 10.81 16.07 8.67
N LEU A 195 9.91 16.18 9.65
CA LEU A 195 9.82 15.21 10.75
C LEU A 195 9.18 13.88 10.29
N GLY A 196 8.16 13.96 9.44
CA GLY A 196 7.58 12.79 8.81
C GLY A 196 8.57 12.17 7.83
N SER A 197 8.90 10.90 8.04
CA SER A 197 9.83 10.15 7.20
C SER A 197 9.30 8.76 6.88
N ARG A 198 9.88 8.11 5.87
CA ARG A 198 9.50 6.76 5.45
C ARG A 198 9.75 5.74 6.57
N GLU A 199 10.88 5.87 7.26
CA GLU A 199 11.25 4.98 8.37
C GLU A 199 10.22 5.06 9.50
N LEU A 200 9.77 6.27 9.83
CA LEU A 200 8.76 6.50 10.86
C LEU A 200 7.39 5.92 10.46
N ALA A 201 6.99 6.07 9.19
CA ALA A 201 5.76 5.48 8.67
C ALA A 201 5.81 3.94 8.70
N SER A 202 6.94 3.33 8.31
CA SER A 202 7.13 1.88 8.27
C SER A 202 6.94 1.18 9.63
N ILE A 203 7.16 1.87 10.75
CA ILE A 203 6.91 1.33 12.11
C ILE A 203 5.44 0.89 12.29
N THR A 204 4.52 1.50 11.55
CA THR A 204 3.08 1.21 11.63
C THR A 204 2.64 0.03 10.77
N PHE A 205 3.43 -0.39 9.77
CA PHE A 205 2.99 -1.31 8.72
C PHE A 205 2.58 -2.67 9.29
N HIS A 206 3.35 -3.22 10.21
CA HIS A 206 3.03 -4.52 10.79
C HIS A 206 1.69 -4.52 11.55
N ALA A 207 1.36 -3.41 12.24
CA ALA A 207 0.07 -3.27 12.89
C ALA A 207 -1.06 -3.21 11.85
N LEU A 208 -0.90 -2.39 10.81
CA LEU A 208 -1.87 -2.22 9.72
C LEU A 208 -2.14 -3.50 8.94
N HIS A 209 -1.09 -4.19 8.48
CA HIS A 209 -1.19 -5.51 7.84
C HIS A 209 -1.97 -6.48 8.71
N SER A 210 -1.54 -6.63 9.97
CA SER A 210 -2.14 -7.61 10.88
C SER A 210 -3.61 -7.32 11.18
N LEU A 211 -4.01 -6.06 11.21
CA LEU A 211 -5.38 -5.63 11.44
C LEU A 211 -6.25 -5.81 10.19
N ALA A 212 -5.74 -5.46 9.01
CA ALA A 212 -6.44 -5.65 7.75
C ALA A 212 -6.71 -7.14 7.47
N ASP A 213 -5.68 -7.97 7.64
CA ASP A 213 -5.73 -9.42 7.43
C ASP A 213 -6.72 -10.11 8.40
N ASP A 214 -6.71 -9.77 9.70
CA ASP A 214 -7.70 -10.28 10.67
C ASP A 214 -9.13 -9.82 10.33
N ALA A 215 -9.32 -8.56 9.92
CA ALA A 215 -10.61 -8.05 9.50
C ALA A 215 -11.16 -8.77 8.25
N ILE A 216 -10.30 -9.10 7.29
CA ILE A 216 -10.66 -9.89 6.09
C ILE A 216 -11.04 -11.32 6.47
N ARG A 217 -10.28 -11.96 7.35
CA ARG A 217 -10.60 -13.30 7.86
C ARG A 217 -11.94 -13.34 8.57
N HIS A 218 -12.21 -12.38 9.45
CA HIS A 218 -13.48 -12.29 10.18
C HIS A 218 -14.68 -12.08 9.23
N ARG A 219 -14.49 -11.31 8.14
CA ARG A 219 -15.48 -11.15 7.05
C ARG A 219 -15.84 -12.50 6.43
N SER A 220 -14.82 -13.30 6.13
CA SER A 220 -14.93 -14.57 5.42
C SER A 220 -15.62 -15.64 6.28
N MET A 221 -15.29 -15.70 7.57
CA MET A 221 -15.95 -16.58 8.54
C MET A 221 -17.41 -16.20 8.76
N SER A 222 -17.72 -14.91 8.94
CA SER A 222 -19.10 -14.44 9.12
C SER A 222 -19.97 -14.74 7.89
N ALA A 223 -19.41 -14.62 6.68
CA ALA A 223 -20.10 -14.99 5.45
C ALA A 223 -20.38 -16.51 5.36
N ALA A 224 -19.42 -17.37 5.72
CA ALA A 224 -19.60 -18.82 5.72
C ALA A 224 -20.67 -19.31 6.70
N VAL A 225 -20.78 -18.69 7.89
CA VAL A 225 -21.82 -19.02 8.88
C VAL A 225 -23.21 -18.67 8.35
N SER A 226 -23.35 -17.56 7.62
CA SER A 226 -24.64 -17.14 7.03
C SER A 226 -25.12 -18.06 5.89
N VAL A 227 -24.21 -18.72 5.16
CA VAL A 227 -24.56 -19.65 4.07
C VAL A 227 -25.03 -21.02 4.59
N ASN A 228 -24.59 -21.42 5.79
CA ASN A 228 -25.01 -22.68 6.43
C ASN A 228 -26.36 -22.60 7.15
N GLN A 229 -26.99 -21.42 7.20
CA GLN A 229 -28.41 -21.30 7.56
C GLN A 229 -29.23 -21.39 6.28
N GLY A 230 -29.75 -22.59 5.99
CA GLY A 230 -30.58 -22.85 4.82
C GLY A 230 -31.88 -22.02 4.76
N PRO A 231 -32.57 -21.99 3.60
CA PRO A 231 -33.75 -21.16 3.41
C PRO A 231 -34.94 -21.73 4.18
N LEU A 232 -35.26 -21.12 5.32
CA LEU A 232 -36.52 -21.35 6.04
C LEU A 232 -37.39 -20.09 5.94
N GLU A 233 -38.33 -20.19 5.01
CA GLU A 233 -39.65 -19.57 4.89
C GLU A 233 -39.82 -18.06 5.15
N SER A 234 -40.34 -17.43 4.09
CA SER A 234 -40.97 -16.12 4.05
C SER A 234 -42.02 -15.91 5.14
N SER A 235 -41.85 -14.86 5.95
CA SER A 235 -43.00 -14.15 6.50
C SER A 235 -42.75 -12.65 6.48
N VAL A 236 -43.52 -11.99 5.63
CA VAL A 236 -43.76 -10.54 5.63
C VAL A 236 -44.25 -10.14 7.04
N ASN A 237 -43.53 -9.25 7.70
CA ASN A 237 -44.12 -8.28 8.63
C ASN A 237 -43.16 -7.10 8.86
N ASN A 238 -43.55 -5.96 8.30
CA ASN A 238 -43.06 -4.64 8.67
C ASN A 238 -43.51 -4.32 10.09
N SER A 239 -42.58 -4.08 11.00
CA SER A 239 -42.49 -2.85 11.80
C SER A 239 -41.50 -2.99 12.96
N ASN A 240 -40.61 -2.00 13.06
CA ASN A 240 -39.96 -1.46 14.25
C ASN A 240 -38.68 -2.14 14.80
N THR A 241 -37.60 -1.37 14.65
CA THR A 241 -36.47 -1.23 15.57
C THR A 241 -35.69 -2.50 15.89
N SER A 242 -34.93 -3.01 14.92
CA SER A 242 -33.65 -3.66 15.22
C SER A 242 -32.54 -2.63 15.01
N THR A 243 -31.87 -2.29 16.10
CA THR A 243 -30.63 -1.51 16.11
C THR A 243 -29.67 -2.06 15.07
N GLY A 244 -29.42 -1.30 14.01
CA GLY A 244 -28.50 -1.65 12.94
C GLY A 244 -27.09 -1.79 13.50
N VAL A 245 -26.70 -3.02 13.85
CA VAL A 245 -25.31 -3.34 14.13
C VAL A 245 -24.62 -3.29 12.78
N ALA A 246 -24.01 -2.14 12.47
CA ALA A 246 -23.06 -2.02 11.36
C ALA A 246 -22.09 -3.19 11.47
N ARG A 247 -21.82 -3.89 10.35
CA ARG A 247 -20.83 -4.98 10.35
C ARG A 247 -19.56 -4.43 11.03
N PRO A 248 -19.01 -5.10 12.06
CA PRO A 248 -17.85 -4.61 12.82
C PRO A 248 -16.77 -3.99 11.93
N ILE A 249 -16.44 -4.69 10.86
CA ILE A 249 -15.42 -4.32 9.87
C ILE A 249 -15.70 -2.99 9.14
N ALA A 250 -16.96 -2.63 8.92
CA ALA A 250 -17.32 -1.40 8.20
C ALA A 250 -16.84 -0.14 8.94
N ALA A 251 -16.67 -0.22 10.27
CA ALA A 251 -16.17 0.89 11.07
C ALA A 251 -14.67 1.17 10.83
N LEU A 252 -13.90 0.19 10.35
CA LEU A 252 -12.47 0.33 10.03
C LEU A 252 -12.22 0.90 8.63
N ILE A 253 -13.16 0.76 7.70
CA ILE A 253 -13.01 1.16 6.30
C ILE A 253 -12.57 2.63 6.13
N PRO A 254 -13.19 3.62 6.82
CA PRO A 254 -12.78 5.02 6.68
C PRO A 254 -11.33 5.27 7.12
N TYR A 255 -10.87 4.57 8.15
CA TYR A 255 -9.50 4.69 8.66
C TYR A 255 -8.49 4.14 7.67
N PHE A 256 -8.73 2.95 7.14
CA PHE A 256 -7.85 2.36 6.14
C PHE A 256 -7.84 3.16 4.83
N THR A 257 -8.97 3.76 4.46
CA THR A 257 -9.03 4.69 3.33
C THR A 257 -8.13 5.90 3.57
N ARG A 258 -8.17 6.48 4.77
CA ARG A 258 -7.32 7.61 5.18
C ARG A 258 -5.83 7.22 5.27
N VAL A 259 -5.52 5.99 5.68
CA VAL A 259 -4.17 5.41 5.62
C VAL A 259 -3.64 5.42 4.19
N VAL A 260 -4.42 5.03 3.19
CA VAL A 260 -3.98 5.07 1.78
C VAL A 260 -3.57 6.49 1.36
N VAL A 261 -4.40 7.48 1.70
CA VAL A 261 -4.10 8.89 1.38
C VAL A 261 -2.83 9.36 2.09
N ALA A 262 -2.65 9.02 3.37
CA ALA A 262 -1.46 9.38 4.13
C ALA A 262 -0.18 8.70 3.60
N LEU A 263 -0.24 7.42 3.22
CA LEU A 263 0.91 6.72 2.63
C LEU A 263 1.34 7.34 1.29
N THR A 264 0.38 7.89 0.54
CA THR A 264 0.65 8.51 -0.75
C THR A 264 1.64 9.67 -0.63
N SER A 265 1.69 10.42 0.48
CA SER A 265 2.65 11.52 0.64
C SER A 265 4.11 11.08 0.83
N TYR A 266 4.35 9.80 1.16
CA TYR A 266 5.71 9.25 1.32
C TYR A 266 6.23 8.55 0.06
N CYS A 267 5.34 8.23 -0.87
CA CYS A 267 5.70 7.58 -2.13
C CYS A 267 6.32 8.46 -3.22
N PRO A 268 6.34 9.82 -3.23
CA PRO A 268 6.89 10.58 -4.36
C PRO A 268 8.34 10.24 -4.70
N SER A 269 8.62 10.10 -6.00
CA SER A 269 9.99 9.95 -6.52
C SER A 269 10.71 11.30 -6.55
N ASN A 270 11.32 11.67 -5.42
CA ASN A 270 11.93 13.00 -5.26
C ASN A 270 13.35 13.13 -5.84
N THR A 271 13.93 12.08 -6.45
CA THR A 271 15.38 12.06 -6.59
C THR A 271 15.91 11.77 -7.99
N SER A 272 16.71 12.73 -8.43
CA SER A 272 17.79 12.61 -9.40
C SER A 272 19.03 11.89 -8.83
N ASP A 273 18.96 11.28 -7.64
CA ASP A 273 20.09 10.71 -6.89
C ASP A 273 19.92 9.20 -6.63
N LEU A 274 20.88 8.42 -7.12
CA LEU A 274 20.81 6.95 -7.21
C LEU A 274 20.87 6.22 -5.84
N GLU A 275 21.43 6.79 -4.78
CA GLU A 275 21.49 6.14 -3.45
C GLU A 275 20.15 6.19 -2.69
N SER A 276 19.30 7.18 -3.02
CA SER A 276 17.95 7.32 -2.46
C SER A 276 16.87 6.53 -3.22
N THR A 277 17.24 5.86 -4.32
CA THR A 277 16.29 5.09 -5.15
C THR A 277 16.02 3.70 -4.59
N ASP A 278 16.98 3.07 -3.90
CA ASP A 278 16.78 1.73 -3.32
C ASP A 278 15.90 1.79 -2.08
N GLU A 279 16.15 2.72 -1.14
CA GLU A 279 15.28 2.91 0.04
C GLU A 279 13.84 3.28 -0.34
N LEU A 280 13.66 4.15 -1.34
CA LEU A 280 12.33 4.48 -1.85
C LEU A 280 11.68 3.26 -2.53
N ARG A 281 12.44 2.47 -3.27
CA ARG A 281 11.91 1.26 -3.94
C ARG A 281 11.46 0.24 -2.90
N ASP A 282 12.31 -0.07 -1.92
CA ASP A 282 11.99 -1.01 -0.84
C ASP A 282 10.76 -0.54 -0.06
N PHE A 283 10.68 0.77 0.26
CA PHE A 283 9.49 1.35 0.88
C PHE A 283 8.25 1.26 -0.01
N ARG A 284 8.37 1.49 -1.31
CA ARG A 284 7.27 1.36 -2.28
C ARG A 284 6.80 -0.09 -2.41
N GLU A 285 7.72 -1.05 -2.32
CA GLU A 285 7.40 -2.48 -2.29
C GLU A 285 6.62 -2.83 -1.01
N ASP A 286 7.07 -2.38 0.16
CA ASP A 286 6.35 -2.55 1.42
C ASP A 286 4.94 -1.92 1.39
N VAL A 287 4.82 -0.70 0.83
CA VAL A 287 3.52 -0.04 0.64
C VAL A 287 2.66 -0.79 -0.35
N HIS A 288 3.22 -1.32 -1.43
CA HIS A 288 2.50 -2.14 -2.40
C HIS A 288 1.90 -3.37 -1.73
N ASP A 289 2.68 -4.08 -0.92
CA ASP A 289 2.23 -5.25 -0.16
C ASP A 289 1.11 -4.88 0.82
N LEU A 290 1.26 -3.79 1.57
CA LEU A 290 0.21 -3.30 2.48
C LEU A 290 -1.06 -2.91 1.72
N MET A 291 -0.93 -2.28 0.56
CA MET A 291 -2.06 -1.93 -0.29
C MET A 291 -2.82 -3.16 -0.78
N GLN A 292 -2.17 -4.31 -1.02
CA GLN A 292 -2.87 -5.55 -1.40
C GLN A 292 -3.85 -6.01 -0.31
N ASP A 293 -3.45 -5.92 0.96
CA ASP A 293 -4.29 -6.25 2.12
C ASP A 293 -5.41 -5.21 2.27
N ILE A 294 -5.10 -3.92 2.20
CA ILE A 294 -6.10 -2.85 2.30
C ILE A 294 -7.15 -2.97 1.20
N LEU A 295 -6.76 -3.35 -0.02
CA LEU A 295 -7.69 -3.61 -1.13
C LEU A 295 -8.64 -4.78 -0.85
N GLY A 296 -8.19 -5.81 -0.12
CA GLY A 296 -9.05 -6.91 0.31
C GLY A 296 -10.11 -6.48 1.33
N LEU A 297 -9.76 -5.50 2.17
CA LEU A 297 -10.63 -4.97 3.21
C LEU A 297 -11.64 -3.94 2.67
N VAL A 298 -11.14 -2.87 2.05
CA VAL A 298 -11.92 -1.69 1.62
C VAL A 298 -12.57 -1.91 0.26
N GLY A 299 -11.86 -2.55 -0.67
CA GLY A 299 -12.28 -2.74 -2.05
C GLY A 299 -11.63 -1.74 -3.01
N ALA A 300 -11.35 -2.22 -4.24
CA ALA A 300 -10.60 -1.47 -5.25
C ALA A 300 -11.32 -0.21 -5.75
N GLU A 301 -12.64 -0.27 -5.95
CA GLU A 301 -13.41 0.87 -6.46
C GLU A 301 -13.41 2.05 -5.48
N ALA A 302 -13.59 1.78 -4.18
CA ALA A 302 -13.58 2.82 -3.15
C ALA A 302 -12.21 3.51 -3.06
N ILE A 303 -11.13 2.74 -3.04
CA ILE A 303 -9.76 3.28 -3.01
C ILE A 303 -9.45 4.07 -4.29
N PHE A 304 -9.87 3.55 -5.45
CA PHE A 304 -9.68 4.25 -6.72
C PHE A 304 -10.37 5.61 -6.72
N VAL A 305 -11.62 5.70 -6.27
CA VAL A 305 -12.36 6.97 -6.21
C VAL A 305 -11.66 7.98 -5.30
N GLU A 306 -11.14 7.55 -4.16
CA GLU A 306 -10.42 8.44 -3.23
C GLU A 306 -9.11 8.97 -3.82
N LEU A 307 -8.29 8.10 -4.41
CA LEU A 307 -7.08 8.51 -5.11
C LEU A 307 -7.39 9.41 -6.32
N TYR A 308 -8.45 9.11 -7.07
CA TYR A 308 -8.90 9.91 -8.20
C TYR A 308 -9.35 11.30 -7.77
N ASN A 309 -10.13 11.41 -6.69
CA ASN A 309 -10.55 12.69 -6.11
C ASN A 309 -9.35 13.50 -5.59
N TYR A 310 -8.34 12.83 -5.04
CA TYR A 310 -7.11 13.50 -4.63
C TYR A 310 -6.35 14.09 -5.83
N ILE A 311 -6.22 13.34 -6.93
CA ILE A 311 -5.66 13.87 -8.20
C ILE A 311 -6.46 15.07 -8.71
N GLN A 312 -7.80 15.02 -8.67
CA GLN A 312 -8.63 16.16 -9.06
C GLN A 312 -8.38 17.40 -8.18
N LYS A 313 -8.18 17.22 -6.86
CA LYS A 313 -7.80 18.32 -5.96
C LYS A 313 -6.45 18.92 -6.35
N LEU A 314 -5.44 18.09 -6.63
CA LEU A 314 -4.13 18.55 -7.10
C LEU A 314 -4.25 19.33 -8.41
N GLN A 315 -5.08 18.86 -9.34
CA GLN A 315 -5.37 19.56 -10.59
C GLN A 315 -5.98 20.95 -10.33
N MET A 316 -6.96 21.04 -9.43
CA MET A 316 -7.59 22.31 -9.06
C MET A 316 -6.60 23.28 -8.40
N LEU A 317 -5.71 22.79 -7.54
CA LEU A 317 -4.67 23.59 -6.90
C LEU A 317 -3.67 24.11 -7.93
N ALA A 318 -3.18 23.26 -8.83
CA ALA A 318 -2.27 23.65 -9.89
C ALA A 318 -2.89 24.72 -10.81
N MET A 319 -4.17 24.58 -11.16
CA MET A 319 -4.88 25.57 -11.97
C MET A 319 -5.11 26.90 -11.25
N SER A 320 -5.18 26.89 -9.91
CA SER A 320 -5.31 28.11 -9.09
C SER A 320 -4.01 28.90 -9.00
N GLU A 321 -2.86 28.22 -8.97
CA GLU A 321 -1.53 28.83 -8.95
C GLU A 321 -1.09 29.29 -10.35
N ASN A 322 -1.45 28.52 -11.37
CA ASN A 322 -1.15 28.82 -12.76
C ASN A 322 -2.36 28.49 -13.66
N ALA A 323 -3.00 29.51 -14.22
CA ALA A 323 -4.14 29.35 -15.13
C ALA A 323 -3.81 28.53 -16.40
N GLN A 324 -2.53 28.30 -16.70
CA GLN A 324 -2.03 27.44 -17.76
C GLN A 324 -1.26 26.22 -17.23
N ALA A 325 -1.62 25.70 -16.05
CA ALA A 325 -1.01 24.48 -15.53
C ALA A 325 -1.09 23.36 -16.59
N SER A 326 0.08 22.86 -16.98
CA SER A 326 0.19 21.83 -18.00
C SER A 326 -0.21 20.47 -17.41
N ALA A 327 -0.72 19.55 -18.25
CA ALA A 327 -0.98 18.18 -17.82
C ALA A 327 0.26 17.50 -17.23
N TYR A 328 1.46 17.90 -17.69
CA TYR A 328 2.74 17.44 -17.14
C TYR A 328 2.95 17.85 -15.68
N GLU A 329 2.68 19.10 -15.31
CA GLU A 329 2.85 19.58 -13.93
C GLU A 329 1.91 18.82 -12.99
N VAL A 330 0.63 18.68 -13.37
CA VAL A 330 -0.34 17.90 -12.58
C VAL A 330 0.09 16.44 -12.47
N LEU A 331 0.60 15.85 -13.55
CA LEU A 331 1.08 14.47 -13.56
C LEU A 331 2.27 14.29 -12.60
N ARG A 332 3.21 15.24 -12.58
CA ARG A 332 4.36 15.25 -11.68
C ARG A 332 3.93 15.30 -10.21
N GLU A 333 3.03 16.22 -9.86
CA GLU A 333 2.51 16.30 -8.47
C GLU A 333 1.66 15.07 -8.09
N SER A 334 1.07 14.40 -9.07
CA SER A 334 0.25 13.20 -8.88
C SER A 334 1.03 11.89 -8.98
N GLU A 335 2.36 11.93 -9.15
CA GLU A 335 3.18 10.74 -9.44
C GLU A 335 2.99 9.62 -8.41
N ALA A 336 3.05 9.96 -7.13
CA ALA A 336 2.82 9.01 -6.04
C ALA A 336 1.40 8.42 -6.06
N CYS A 337 0.40 9.21 -6.43
CA CYS A 337 -0.99 8.73 -6.55
C CYS A 337 -1.11 7.72 -7.69
N LEU A 338 -0.45 7.99 -8.83
CA LEU A 338 -0.41 7.07 -9.95
C LEU A 338 0.30 5.77 -9.57
N PHE A 339 1.38 5.86 -8.79
CA PHE A 339 2.06 4.69 -8.23
C PHE A 339 1.08 3.86 -7.38
N MET A 340 0.35 4.48 -6.44
CA MET A 340 -0.66 3.79 -5.64
C MET A 340 -1.77 3.17 -6.50
N LEU A 341 -2.18 3.85 -7.57
CA LEU A 341 -3.18 3.35 -8.52
C LEU A 341 -2.71 2.11 -9.29
N THR A 342 -1.40 1.88 -9.48
CA THR A 342 -0.90 0.64 -10.11
C THR A 342 -1.36 -0.60 -9.35
N THR A 343 -1.37 -0.56 -8.02
CA THR A 343 -1.83 -1.65 -7.16
C THR A 343 -3.33 -1.92 -7.26
N VAL A 344 -4.10 -0.89 -7.61
CA VAL A 344 -5.58 -0.91 -7.66
C VAL A 344 -6.10 -1.30 -9.05
N ALA A 345 -5.44 -0.82 -10.09
CA ALA A 345 -5.93 -0.76 -11.47
C ALA A 345 -6.44 -2.10 -12.02
N LYS A 346 -5.70 -3.20 -11.79
CA LYS A 346 -6.06 -4.53 -12.30
C LYS A 346 -7.34 -5.12 -11.71
N ARG A 347 -7.77 -4.62 -10.53
CA ARG A 347 -8.99 -5.07 -9.83
C ARG A 347 -10.23 -4.25 -10.21
N LEU A 348 -10.10 -3.21 -11.03
CA LEU A 348 -11.20 -2.36 -11.46
C LEU A 348 -11.98 -2.98 -12.61
N SER A 349 -13.25 -2.56 -12.75
CA SER A 349 -14.09 -2.98 -13.87
C SER A 349 -13.51 -2.49 -15.21
N PRO A 350 -13.20 -3.39 -16.17
CA PRO A 350 -12.70 -3.00 -17.49
C PRO A 350 -13.70 -2.19 -18.32
N ARG A 351 -14.98 -2.14 -17.91
CA ARG A 351 -16.03 -1.39 -18.60
C ARG A 351 -16.06 0.09 -18.24
N ASP A 352 -15.47 0.46 -17.10
CA ASP A 352 -15.38 1.86 -16.66
C ASP A 352 -16.71 2.62 -16.76
N PRO A 353 -17.77 2.17 -16.05
CA PRO A 353 -19.13 2.68 -16.22
C PRO A 353 -19.26 4.19 -15.95
N GLU A 354 -18.45 4.71 -15.03
CA GLU A 354 -18.42 6.14 -14.67
C GLU A 354 -17.43 6.95 -15.53
N GLY A 355 -16.64 6.29 -16.38
CA GLY A 355 -15.65 6.93 -17.25
C GLY A 355 -14.45 7.53 -16.51
N HIS A 356 -14.26 7.21 -15.24
CA HIS A 356 -13.20 7.78 -14.41
C HIS A 356 -11.80 7.34 -14.88
N ILE A 357 -11.64 6.06 -15.27
CA ILE A 357 -10.35 5.57 -15.80
C ILE A 357 -10.08 6.25 -17.14
N SER A 358 -11.08 6.31 -18.02
CA SER A 358 -10.99 6.99 -19.32
C SER A 358 -10.61 8.46 -19.17
N ASN A 359 -11.20 9.15 -18.19
CA ASN A 359 -10.91 10.55 -17.91
C ASN A 359 -9.48 10.73 -17.38
N LEU A 360 -9.04 9.90 -16.43
CA LEU A 360 -7.67 9.90 -15.91
C LEU A 360 -6.65 9.69 -17.04
N ILE A 361 -6.85 8.66 -17.87
CA ILE A 361 -5.92 8.33 -18.94
C ILE A 361 -5.91 9.41 -20.04
N SER A 362 -7.07 9.84 -20.52
CA SER A 362 -7.16 10.76 -21.66
C SER A 362 -6.78 12.20 -21.32
N LYS A 363 -7.09 12.69 -20.10
CA LYS A 363 -6.86 14.09 -19.72
C LYS A 363 -5.56 14.31 -18.95
N LEU A 364 -5.05 13.31 -18.26
CA LEU A 364 -3.86 13.45 -17.42
C LEU A 364 -2.68 12.61 -17.90
N VAL A 365 -2.83 11.28 -17.96
CA VAL A 365 -1.67 10.38 -18.19
C VAL A 365 -1.12 10.49 -19.60
N LEU A 366 -1.96 10.35 -20.64
CA LEU A 366 -1.52 10.46 -22.02
C LEU A 366 -0.90 11.84 -22.32
N PRO A 367 -1.57 12.98 -21.99
CA PRO A 367 -0.98 14.30 -22.25
C PRO A 367 0.24 14.59 -21.38
N GLY A 368 0.26 14.18 -20.12
CA GLY A 368 1.36 14.44 -19.19
C GLY A 368 2.65 13.68 -19.51
N LEU A 369 2.53 12.50 -20.11
CA LEU A 369 3.68 11.71 -20.60
C LEU A 369 4.15 12.16 -22.00
N THR A 370 3.44 13.09 -22.64
CA THR A 370 3.83 13.62 -23.95
C THR A 370 4.95 14.64 -23.79
N GLY A 371 6.04 14.50 -24.56
CA GLY A 371 7.18 15.42 -24.52
C GLY A 371 8.35 14.96 -23.65
N PRO A 372 9.25 15.87 -23.20
CA PRO A 372 10.41 15.52 -22.39
C PRO A 372 10.02 15.26 -20.93
N CYS A 373 9.42 14.09 -20.68
CA CYS A 373 9.03 13.62 -19.35
C CYS A 373 10.22 12.93 -18.64
N PRO A 374 10.45 13.15 -17.33
CA PRO A 374 11.44 12.42 -16.55
C PRO A 374 11.18 10.89 -16.58
N PRO A 375 12.22 10.06 -16.62
CA PRO A 375 12.04 8.61 -16.66
C PRO A 375 11.23 8.00 -15.51
N ALA A 376 11.38 8.48 -14.28
CA ALA A 376 10.60 7.97 -13.14
C ALA A 376 9.08 8.13 -13.35
N LEU A 377 8.65 9.25 -13.94
CA LEU A 377 7.24 9.48 -14.24
C LEU A 377 6.75 8.62 -15.42
N GLN A 378 7.62 8.38 -16.42
CA GLN A 378 7.34 7.45 -17.51
C GLN A 378 7.18 6.02 -17.00
N GLU A 379 8.03 5.58 -16.07
CA GLU A 379 7.97 4.26 -15.45
C GLU A 379 6.61 4.02 -14.79
N VAL A 380 6.19 4.91 -13.88
CA VAL A 380 4.89 4.78 -13.19
C VAL A 380 3.71 4.81 -14.18
N GLY A 381 3.77 5.68 -15.19
CA GLY A 381 2.78 5.71 -16.26
C GLY A 381 2.70 4.39 -17.05
N CYS A 382 3.85 3.79 -17.37
CA CYS A 382 3.93 2.50 -18.05
C CYS A 382 3.42 1.35 -17.17
N MET A 383 3.76 1.34 -15.87
CA MET A 383 3.21 0.39 -14.90
C MET A 383 1.68 0.49 -14.83
N LEU A 384 1.13 1.70 -14.79
CA LEU A 384 -0.33 1.89 -14.79
C LEU A 384 -0.98 1.34 -16.07
N TYR A 385 -0.38 1.59 -17.25
CA TYR A 385 -0.86 1.01 -18.51
C TYR A 385 -0.80 -0.52 -18.52
N MET A 386 0.25 -1.10 -17.93
CA MET A 386 0.41 -2.55 -17.79
C MET A 386 -0.76 -3.15 -16.99
N GLU A 387 -1.08 -2.55 -15.84
CA GLU A 387 -2.16 -3.03 -14.96
C GLU A 387 -3.56 -2.79 -15.56
N LEU A 388 -3.71 -1.75 -16.39
CA LEU A 388 -4.93 -1.44 -17.14
C LEU A 388 -5.08 -2.20 -18.46
N ALA A 389 -4.25 -3.22 -18.76
CA ALA A 389 -4.28 -3.90 -20.06
C ALA A 389 -5.67 -4.47 -20.44
N HIS A 390 -6.42 -5.01 -19.47
CA HIS A 390 -7.79 -5.50 -19.69
C HIS A 390 -8.78 -4.36 -19.97
N TRP A 391 -8.66 -3.24 -19.27
CA TRP A 391 -9.45 -2.05 -19.52
C TRP A 391 -9.14 -1.46 -20.91
N ALA A 392 -7.87 -1.38 -21.30
CA ALA A 392 -7.47 -0.86 -22.61
C ALA A 392 -8.02 -1.72 -23.76
N ALA A 393 -8.15 -3.04 -23.57
CA ALA A 393 -8.78 -3.91 -24.56
C ALA A 393 -10.25 -3.55 -24.83
N CYS A 394 -10.97 -3.02 -23.84
CA CYS A 394 -12.35 -2.50 -23.98
C CYS A 394 -12.42 -1.10 -24.61
N HIS A 395 -11.29 -0.38 -24.73
CA HIS A 395 -11.22 1.03 -25.14
C HIS A 395 -10.25 1.23 -26.33
N PRO A 396 -10.59 0.80 -27.56
CA PRO A 396 -9.65 0.68 -28.68
C PRO A 396 -9.01 1.99 -29.13
N GLN A 397 -9.71 3.12 -28.97
CA GLN A 397 -9.18 4.44 -29.32
C GLN A 397 -8.06 4.86 -28.37
N LEU A 398 -8.27 4.70 -27.06
CA LEU A 398 -7.25 5.01 -26.05
C LEU A 398 -6.11 3.99 -26.09
N ARG A 399 -6.42 2.70 -26.33
CA ARG A 399 -5.42 1.65 -26.54
C ARG A 399 -4.39 2.02 -27.61
N ARG A 400 -4.84 2.50 -28.78
CA ARG A 400 -3.94 2.96 -29.85
C ARG A 400 -3.00 4.07 -29.41
N GLN A 401 -3.52 5.05 -28.66
CA GLN A 401 -2.71 6.16 -28.17
C GLN A 401 -1.68 5.69 -27.13
N ILE A 402 -2.09 4.81 -26.21
CA ILE A 402 -1.21 4.17 -25.23
C ILE A 402 -0.08 3.41 -25.93
N VAL A 403 -0.41 2.56 -26.90
CA VAL A 403 0.58 1.75 -27.63
C VAL A 403 1.57 2.64 -28.38
N ASN A 404 1.10 3.68 -29.07
CA ASN A 404 1.98 4.62 -29.75
C ASN A 404 2.94 5.31 -28.77
N GLN A 405 2.43 5.77 -27.63
CA GLN A 405 3.25 6.41 -26.59
C GLN A 405 4.29 5.44 -25.99
N LEU A 406 3.91 4.19 -25.72
CA LEU A 406 4.83 3.15 -25.23
C LEU A 406 5.96 2.88 -26.25
N ILE A 407 5.62 2.78 -27.54
CA ILE A 407 6.60 2.58 -28.61
C ILE A 407 7.54 3.79 -28.71
N GLU A 408 7.03 5.02 -28.62
CA GLU A 408 7.87 6.22 -28.64
C GLU A 408 8.87 6.26 -27.47
N ILE A 409 8.48 5.82 -26.27
CA ILE A 409 9.37 5.75 -25.10
C ILE A 409 10.55 4.81 -25.38
N ILE A 410 10.25 3.65 -25.98
CA ILE A 410 11.25 2.64 -26.34
C ILE A 410 12.16 3.15 -27.47
N GLU A 411 11.59 3.70 -28.54
CA GLU A 411 12.34 4.18 -29.71
C GLU A 411 13.28 5.34 -29.38
N LYS A 412 12.83 6.30 -28.57
CA LYS A 412 13.67 7.45 -28.15
C LYS A 412 14.92 7.00 -27.39
N SER A 413 14.85 5.84 -26.75
CA SER A 413 15.97 5.26 -26.00
C SER A 413 16.80 4.27 -26.83
N ALA A 414 16.35 3.90 -28.03
CA ALA A 414 17.04 2.95 -28.89
C ALA A 414 18.35 3.54 -29.44
N GLY A 415 19.48 2.91 -29.10
CA GLY A 415 20.82 3.37 -29.49
C GLY A 415 21.45 4.38 -28.53
N VAL A 416 20.84 4.64 -27.37
CA VAL A 416 21.54 5.29 -26.26
C VAL A 416 22.49 4.27 -25.63
N GLU A 417 23.77 4.61 -25.55
CA GLU A 417 24.78 3.76 -24.92
C GLU A 417 24.53 3.63 -23.41
N SER A 418 24.86 2.48 -22.83
CA SER A 418 24.60 2.20 -21.41
C SER A 418 25.25 3.22 -20.45
N GLN A 419 26.34 3.86 -20.85
CA GLN A 419 27.05 4.87 -20.05
C GLN A 419 26.39 6.25 -20.11
N SER A 420 25.50 6.48 -21.09
CA SER A 420 24.81 7.76 -21.32
C SER A 420 23.34 7.75 -20.86
N LEU A 421 22.92 6.69 -20.16
CA LEU A 421 21.55 6.55 -19.69
C LEU A 421 21.26 7.55 -18.56
N ARG A 422 20.09 8.17 -18.64
CA ARG A 422 19.58 8.98 -17.54
C ARG A 422 19.16 8.07 -16.38
N PRO A 423 19.24 8.53 -15.12
CA PRO A 423 18.67 7.82 -13.98
C PRO A 423 17.20 7.44 -14.23
N GLY A 424 16.81 6.21 -13.90
CA GLY A 424 15.46 5.68 -14.14
C GLY A 424 15.12 5.34 -15.60
N GLN A 425 15.90 5.76 -16.61
CA GLN A 425 15.60 5.47 -18.02
C GLN A 425 15.55 3.97 -18.32
N LYS A 426 16.38 3.20 -17.63
CA LYS A 426 16.38 1.74 -17.73
C LYS A 426 15.03 1.15 -17.30
N LEU A 427 14.52 1.60 -16.17
CA LEU A 427 13.27 1.13 -15.59
C LEU A 427 12.06 1.59 -16.42
N ALA A 428 12.05 2.83 -16.88
CA ALA A 428 11.00 3.35 -17.76
C ALA A 428 10.83 2.53 -19.04
N VAL A 429 11.93 2.19 -19.72
CA VAL A 429 11.90 1.38 -20.94
C VAL A 429 11.55 -0.08 -20.65
N GLY A 430 12.03 -0.64 -19.53
CA GLY A 430 11.62 -1.96 -19.05
C GLY A 430 10.11 -2.03 -18.79
N ALA A 431 9.57 -1.06 -18.04
CA ALA A 431 8.13 -0.94 -17.76
C ALA A 431 7.32 -0.78 -19.06
N ALA A 432 7.82 -0.01 -20.04
CA ALA A 432 7.15 0.16 -21.33
C ALA A 432 7.07 -1.16 -22.12
N LEU A 433 8.15 -1.95 -22.13
CA LEU A 433 8.16 -3.28 -22.75
C LEU A 433 7.20 -4.25 -22.05
N SER A 434 7.24 -4.28 -20.71
CA SER A 434 6.34 -5.10 -19.90
C SER A 434 4.87 -4.73 -20.11
N ALA A 435 4.54 -3.44 -20.22
CA ALA A 435 3.22 -2.93 -20.55
C ALA A 435 2.74 -3.37 -21.94
N LEU A 436 3.59 -3.24 -22.98
CA LEU A 436 3.28 -3.76 -24.31
C LEU A 436 3.06 -5.28 -24.30
N GLY A 437 3.84 -6.02 -23.51
CA GLY A 437 3.64 -7.45 -23.28
C GLY A 437 2.27 -7.77 -22.71
N SER A 438 1.88 -7.10 -21.62
CA SER A 438 0.55 -7.25 -21.01
C SER A 438 -0.58 -6.91 -21.99
N LEU A 439 -0.46 -5.82 -22.73
CA LEU A 439 -1.45 -5.42 -23.74
C LEU A 439 -1.54 -6.44 -24.89
N CYS A 440 -0.43 -7.04 -25.30
CA CYS A 440 -0.42 -8.13 -26.30
C CYS A 440 -1.06 -9.42 -25.77
N ALA A 441 -0.86 -9.73 -24.48
CA ALA A 441 -1.40 -10.93 -23.84
C ALA A 441 -2.93 -10.89 -23.75
N VAL A 442 -3.52 -9.70 -23.58
CA VAL A 442 -4.96 -9.51 -23.55
C VAL A 442 -5.51 -9.55 -24.98
N TYR A 443 -5.93 -10.74 -25.40
CA TYR A 443 -6.43 -10.91 -26.76
C TYR A 443 -7.83 -10.30 -26.96
N ARG A 444 -8.72 -10.29 -25.94
CA ARG A 444 -10.08 -9.70 -26.02
C ARG A 444 -10.67 -9.22 -24.69
N ALA A 445 -11.57 -8.24 -24.81
CA ALA A 445 -12.60 -7.94 -23.81
C ALA A 445 -13.69 -9.03 -23.85
N THR A 446 -13.96 -9.71 -22.74
CA THR A 446 -15.09 -10.65 -22.64
C THR A 446 -16.40 -9.87 -22.49
N PRO A 447 -17.38 -10.02 -23.41
CA PRO A 447 -18.73 -9.56 -23.13
C PRO A 447 -19.36 -10.53 -22.12
N THR A 448 -19.53 -10.12 -20.86
CA THR A 448 -20.36 -10.88 -19.92
C THR A 448 -21.82 -10.78 -20.33
N SER A 449 -22.43 -11.94 -20.56
CA SER A 449 -23.88 -12.13 -20.55
C SER A 449 -24.42 -11.80 -19.15
N THR A 450 -25.52 -11.07 -19.09
CA THR A 450 -26.32 -10.95 -17.88
C THR A 450 -26.85 -12.33 -17.44
N PRO A 451 -27.04 -12.60 -16.13
CA PRO A 451 -27.53 -13.89 -15.64
C PRO A 451 -28.98 -14.20 -16.07
N ASN A 452 -29.71 -13.19 -16.57
CA ASN A 452 -30.92 -13.37 -17.35
C ASN A 452 -30.54 -13.16 -18.82
N GLY A 453 -30.79 -14.16 -19.67
CA GLY A 453 -30.33 -14.28 -21.05
C GLY A 453 -30.80 -13.23 -22.06
N ASP A 454 -31.00 -11.99 -21.64
CA ASP A 454 -31.23 -10.85 -22.52
C ASP A 454 -29.89 -10.24 -22.90
N VAL A 455 -29.39 -10.61 -24.07
CA VAL A 455 -28.37 -9.83 -24.78
C VAL A 455 -28.99 -8.47 -25.07
N SER A 456 -28.73 -7.47 -24.22
CA SER A 456 -29.12 -6.09 -24.48
C SER A 456 -28.36 -5.61 -25.72
N THR A 457 -29.03 -5.61 -26.86
CA THR A 457 -28.54 -5.24 -28.20
C THR A 457 -28.32 -3.73 -28.39
N HIS A 458 -28.27 -2.95 -27.32
CA HIS A 458 -28.07 -1.51 -27.40
C HIS A 458 -26.86 -1.08 -26.56
N SER A 459 -25.67 -1.30 -27.12
CA SER A 459 -24.50 -0.48 -26.82
C SER A 459 -24.12 0.31 -28.09
N PRO A 460 -23.90 1.63 -28.06
CA PRO A 460 -23.78 2.45 -29.27
C PRO A 460 -22.39 2.39 -29.94
N CYS A 461 -21.49 1.52 -29.48
CA CYS A 461 -20.11 1.46 -29.97
C CYS A 461 -19.99 0.44 -31.12
N ASN A 462 -19.58 0.91 -32.31
CA ASN A 462 -19.31 0.09 -33.51
C ASN A 462 -18.69 -1.29 -33.17
N SER A 463 -19.46 -2.34 -33.44
CA SER A 463 -19.17 -3.73 -33.04
C SER A 463 -17.88 -4.33 -33.59
N ASP A 464 -17.29 -3.74 -34.64
CA ASP A 464 -16.11 -4.29 -35.30
C ASP A 464 -14.78 -3.80 -34.72
N SER A 465 -14.73 -2.60 -34.13
CA SER A 465 -13.50 -2.07 -33.51
C SER A 465 -13.18 -2.71 -32.15
N LEU A 466 -14.20 -3.22 -31.44
CA LEU A 466 -14.03 -3.96 -30.19
C LEU A 466 -13.49 -5.40 -30.41
N ARG A 467 -13.46 -5.88 -31.66
CA ARG A 467 -13.09 -7.26 -32.01
C ARG A 467 -11.62 -7.44 -32.42
N LEU A 468 -10.94 -6.36 -32.81
CA LEU A 468 -9.55 -6.39 -33.25
C LEU A 468 -8.60 -6.40 -32.04
N ALA A 469 -7.86 -7.50 -31.91
CA ALA A 469 -6.80 -7.62 -30.91
C ALA A 469 -5.62 -6.71 -31.26
N LEU A 470 -4.85 -6.30 -30.24
CA LEU A 470 -3.68 -5.42 -30.43
C LEU A 470 -2.72 -5.97 -31.48
N ILE A 471 -2.46 -7.28 -31.43
CA ILE A 471 -1.54 -7.97 -32.34
C ILE A 471 -2.00 -7.89 -33.80
N ASP A 472 -3.31 -7.83 -34.06
CA ASP A 472 -3.81 -7.72 -35.42
C ASP A 472 -3.69 -6.28 -35.96
N GLU A 473 -3.82 -5.29 -35.08
CA GLU A 473 -3.78 -3.87 -35.41
C GLU A 473 -2.35 -3.30 -35.52
N HIS A 474 -1.45 -3.67 -34.59
CA HIS A 474 -0.14 -3.03 -34.40
C HIS A 474 1.05 -3.95 -34.69
N TRP A 475 0.84 -5.10 -35.35
CA TRP A 475 1.93 -6.07 -35.59
C TRP A 475 3.20 -5.44 -36.16
N GLN A 476 3.06 -4.62 -37.20
CA GLN A 476 4.22 -4.03 -37.88
C GLN A 476 4.97 -3.06 -36.98
N ASP A 477 4.27 -2.27 -36.17
CA ASP A 477 4.91 -1.37 -35.21
C ASP A 477 5.62 -2.18 -34.12
N LEU A 478 4.96 -3.20 -33.54
CA LEU A 478 5.55 -4.06 -32.50
C LEU A 478 6.81 -4.78 -32.98
N VAL A 479 6.84 -5.25 -34.23
CA VAL A 479 8.04 -5.92 -34.77
C VAL A 479 9.11 -4.92 -35.16
N ASN A 480 8.78 -3.95 -36.03
CA ASN A 480 9.79 -3.10 -36.65
C ASN A 480 10.34 -2.03 -35.69
N ARG A 481 9.49 -1.52 -34.80
CA ARG A 481 9.82 -0.39 -33.91
C ARG A 481 10.21 -0.83 -32.51
N VAL A 482 9.78 -2.01 -32.07
CA VAL A 482 10.12 -2.55 -30.73
C VAL A 482 11.06 -3.74 -30.85
N ALA A 483 10.60 -4.87 -31.41
CA ALA A 483 11.36 -6.11 -31.41
C ALA A 483 12.74 -5.97 -32.09
N TYR A 484 12.80 -5.39 -33.29
CA TYR A 484 14.07 -5.18 -34.00
C TYR A 484 14.99 -4.13 -33.35
N ASN A 485 14.47 -3.27 -32.46
CA ASN A 485 15.28 -2.34 -31.70
C ASN A 485 15.82 -2.93 -30.38
N LEU A 486 15.33 -4.09 -29.92
CA LEU A 486 15.80 -4.71 -28.67
C LEU A 486 17.31 -4.98 -28.61
N PRO A 487 18.01 -5.42 -29.69
CA PRO A 487 19.47 -5.54 -29.67
C PRO A 487 20.18 -4.22 -29.36
N ARG A 488 19.56 -3.07 -29.69
CA ARG A 488 20.07 -1.72 -29.39
C ARG A 488 19.71 -1.25 -27.98
N LEU A 489 19.03 -2.10 -27.22
CA LEU A 489 18.57 -1.88 -25.84
C LEU A 489 19.15 -2.95 -24.90
N ALA A 490 20.37 -3.45 -25.18
CA ALA A 490 21.01 -4.54 -24.44
C ALA A 490 21.18 -4.28 -22.92
N TRP A 491 21.01 -3.04 -22.48
CA TRP A 491 21.04 -2.63 -21.06
C TRP A 491 19.71 -2.83 -20.32
N VAL A 492 18.60 -3.07 -21.04
CA VAL A 492 17.27 -3.35 -20.46
C VAL A 492 17.30 -4.68 -19.70
N PRO A 493 16.62 -4.81 -18.54
CA PRO A 493 16.53 -6.09 -17.84
C PRO A 493 15.95 -7.20 -18.73
N ILE A 494 16.59 -8.37 -18.73
CA ILE A 494 16.15 -9.53 -19.52
C ILE A 494 14.72 -9.94 -19.15
N HIS A 495 14.32 -9.78 -17.89
CA HIS A 495 12.98 -10.06 -17.40
C HIS A 495 11.90 -9.30 -18.21
N ASP A 496 12.08 -7.99 -18.44
CA ASP A 496 11.08 -7.15 -19.11
C ASP A 496 10.98 -7.45 -20.61
N ALA A 497 12.12 -7.63 -21.27
CA ALA A 497 12.16 -8.08 -22.66
C ALA A 497 11.48 -9.44 -22.81
N THR A 498 11.69 -10.32 -21.84
CA THR A 498 11.04 -11.63 -21.82
C THR A 498 9.52 -11.52 -21.59
N HIS A 499 9.08 -10.61 -20.73
CA HIS A 499 7.67 -10.35 -20.48
C HIS A 499 6.96 -9.86 -21.75
N PHE A 500 7.60 -8.94 -22.49
CA PHE A 500 7.15 -8.48 -23.80
C PHE A 500 6.92 -9.64 -24.79
N PHE A 501 7.92 -10.48 -25.00
CA PHE A 501 7.82 -11.61 -25.93
C PHE A 501 6.84 -12.70 -25.45
N ALA A 502 6.77 -12.96 -24.14
CA ALA A 502 5.78 -13.88 -23.59
C ALA A 502 4.35 -13.37 -23.87
N GLY A 503 4.12 -12.06 -23.75
CA GLY A 503 2.87 -11.41 -24.11
C GLY A 503 2.51 -11.55 -25.59
N ILE A 504 3.47 -11.29 -26.49
CA ILE A 504 3.31 -11.52 -27.93
C ILE A 504 2.95 -12.98 -28.22
N GLY A 505 3.68 -13.93 -27.62
CA GLY A 505 3.43 -15.37 -27.79
C GLY A 505 2.02 -15.76 -27.37
N ARG A 506 1.58 -15.34 -26.16
CA ARG A 506 0.21 -15.59 -25.68
C ARG A 506 -0.83 -15.00 -26.63
N GLY A 507 -0.66 -13.75 -27.06
CA GLY A 507 -1.61 -13.13 -27.97
C GLY A 507 -1.66 -13.78 -29.36
N LEU A 508 -0.51 -14.21 -29.90
CA LEU A 508 -0.45 -14.96 -31.16
C LEU A 508 -1.20 -16.29 -31.07
N ILE A 509 -0.98 -17.05 -29.99
CA ILE A 509 -1.69 -18.31 -29.74
C ILE A 509 -3.20 -18.07 -29.61
N CYS A 510 -3.60 -17.06 -28.83
CA CYS A 510 -5.00 -16.68 -28.69
C CYS A 510 -5.63 -16.24 -30.03
N SER A 511 -4.84 -15.67 -30.95
CA SER A 511 -5.32 -15.22 -32.25
C SER A 511 -5.69 -16.31 -33.24
N VAL A 512 -5.09 -17.48 -33.11
CA VAL A 512 -5.33 -18.62 -34.00
C VAL A 512 -6.28 -19.67 -33.42
N GLY A 513 -6.51 -19.63 -32.11
CA GLY A 513 -7.41 -20.53 -31.40
C GLY A 513 -8.87 -20.42 -31.87
N THR A 514 -9.61 -21.53 -31.80
CA THR A 514 -11.08 -21.52 -31.92
C THR A 514 -11.69 -21.10 -30.59
N GLY A 515 -12.59 -20.12 -30.58
CA GLY A 515 -13.11 -19.49 -29.37
C GLY A 515 -13.46 -20.45 -28.22
N GLY A 516 -12.64 -20.45 -27.18
CA GLY A 516 -13.06 -20.85 -25.85
C GLY A 516 -13.74 -19.66 -25.17
N GLY A 517 -14.95 -19.84 -24.63
CA GLY A 517 -15.67 -18.80 -23.89
C GLY A 517 -16.86 -18.13 -24.59
N GLY A 518 -17.42 -18.73 -25.65
CA GLY A 518 -18.74 -18.31 -26.18
C GLY A 518 -18.76 -17.08 -27.09
N VAL A 519 -17.61 -16.64 -27.63
CA VAL A 519 -17.54 -15.54 -28.61
C VAL A 519 -17.07 -16.07 -29.97
N GLU A 520 -17.97 -16.09 -30.95
CA GLU A 520 -17.62 -16.42 -32.34
C GLU A 520 -16.74 -15.31 -32.95
N PHE A 521 -15.63 -15.71 -33.57
CA PHE A 521 -14.80 -14.84 -34.40
C PHE A 521 -14.21 -15.64 -35.54
N ASP A 522 -13.77 -14.94 -36.59
CA ASP A 522 -13.07 -15.57 -37.71
C ASP A 522 -11.54 -15.57 -37.50
N PRO A 523 -10.91 -16.71 -37.12
CA PRO A 523 -9.48 -16.80 -36.94
C PRO A 523 -8.71 -16.92 -38.25
N ARG A 524 -9.37 -16.95 -39.43
CA ARG A 524 -8.71 -17.24 -40.71
C ARG A 524 -7.58 -16.27 -41.03
N VAL A 525 -7.81 -14.97 -40.85
CA VAL A 525 -6.80 -13.92 -41.13
C VAL A 525 -5.58 -14.10 -40.22
N SER A 526 -5.82 -14.28 -38.92
CA SER A 526 -4.74 -14.48 -37.95
C SER A 526 -3.99 -15.80 -38.20
N ARG A 527 -4.68 -16.89 -38.58
CA ARG A 527 -4.05 -18.17 -38.98
C ARG A 527 -3.19 -18.06 -40.22
N GLN A 528 -3.62 -17.29 -41.22
CA GLN A 528 -2.82 -17.05 -42.43
C GLN A 528 -1.57 -16.24 -42.12
N ALA A 529 -1.67 -15.23 -41.25
CA ALA A 529 -0.53 -14.41 -40.85
C ALA A 529 0.43 -15.13 -39.89
N PHE A 530 -0.05 -16.13 -39.14
CA PHE A 530 0.68 -16.74 -38.03
C PHE A 530 2.08 -17.28 -38.37
N PRO A 531 2.31 -18.06 -39.45
CA PRO A 531 3.65 -18.56 -39.77
C PRO A 531 4.65 -17.42 -40.03
N MET A 532 4.22 -16.38 -40.74
CA MET A 532 5.05 -15.18 -40.99
C MET A 532 5.38 -14.48 -39.68
N ARG A 533 4.37 -14.26 -38.82
CA ARG A 533 4.53 -13.58 -37.54
C ARG A 533 5.49 -14.33 -36.61
N VAL A 534 5.37 -15.65 -36.52
CA VAL A 534 6.30 -16.49 -35.75
C VAL A 534 7.72 -16.38 -36.30
N ALA A 535 7.90 -16.49 -37.63
CA ALA A 535 9.22 -16.36 -38.25
C ALA A 535 9.89 -15.00 -37.96
N GLN A 536 9.12 -13.91 -37.97
CA GLN A 536 9.61 -12.57 -37.66
C GLN A 536 10.03 -12.39 -36.19
N ILE A 537 9.38 -13.06 -35.23
CA ILE A 537 9.81 -13.01 -33.83
C ILE A 537 11.03 -13.90 -33.60
N CYS A 538 11.06 -15.08 -34.22
CA CYS A 538 12.18 -16.02 -34.13
C CYS A 538 13.49 -15.46 -34.69
N SER A 539 13.44 -14.49 -35.61
CA SER A 539 14.64 -13.83 -36.15
C SER A 539 15.30 -12.85 -35.17
N VAL A 540 14.64 -12.48 -34.08
CA VAL A 540 15.12 -11.48 -33.11
C VAL A 540 15.80 -12.11 -31.89
N SER A 541 15.27 -13.21 -31.36
CA SER A 541 15.83 -13.87 -30.16
C SER A 541 15.53 -15.37 -30.11
N LEU A 542 16.60 -16.18 -30.09
CA LEU A 542 16.53 -17.64 -29.95
C LEU A 542 16.12 -18.09 -28.54
N GLU A 543 16.52 -17.34 -27.50
CA GLU A 543 16.19 -17.64 -26.10
C GLU A 543 14.68 -17.47 -25.84
N CYS A 544 14.03 -16.53 -26.53
CA CYS A 544 12.58 -16.31 -26.47
C CYS A 544 11.76 -17.43 -27.15
N LEU A 545 12.35 -18.11 -28.13
CA LEU A 545 11.76 -19.25 -28.83
C LEU A 545 11.45 -20.39 -27.86
N SER A 546 12.30 -20.60 -26.85
CA SER A 546 12.06 -21.59 -25.78
C SER A 546 10.77 -21.30 -25.00
N LYS A 547 10.48 -20.03 -24.65
CA LYS A 547 9.28 -19.65 -23.90
C LYS A 547 8.01 -19.66 -24.75
N VAL A 548 8.14 -19.31 -26.03
CA VAL A 548 7.05 -19.47 -27.01
C VAL A 548 6.71 -20.97 -27.16
N ILE A 549 7.72 -21.84 -27.28
CA ILE A 549 7.56 -23.31 -27.34
C ILE A 549 6.96 -23.90 -26.04
N ILE A 550 7.40 -23.46 -24.86
CA ILE A 550 6.84 -23.94 -23.58
C ILE A 550 5.34 -23.64 -23.49
N ASN A 551 4.89 -22.45 -23.90
CA ASN A 551 3.45 -22.13 -23.93
C ASN A 551 2.65 -22.91 -24.99
N PHE A 552 3.31 -23.51 -25.98
CA PHE A 552 2.67 -24.46 -26.91
C PHE A 552 2.50 -25.86 -26.32
N HIS A 553 3.24 -26.21 -25.26
CA HIS A 553 3.16 -27.53 -24.63
C HIS A 553 2.15 -27.61 -23.47
N ASP A 554 1.84 -26.48 -22.82
CA ASP A 554 0.89 -26.40 -21.68
C ASP A 554 -0.59 -26.19 -22.08
N LYS A 555 -0.91 -26.25 -23.39
CA LYS A 555 -2.27 -26.22 -23.95
C LYS A 555 -2.41 -27.31 -25.01
#